data_AF-A0A969N5S2-F1
#
_entry.id   AF-A0A969N5S2-F1
#
_cell.length_a   1.000
_cell.length_b   1.000
_cell.length_c   1.000
_cell.angle_alpha   90.00
_cell.angle_beta   90.00
_cell.angle_gamma   90.00
#
_symmetry.space_group_name_H-M   'P 1'
#
loop_
_entity.id
_entity.type
_entity.pdbx_description
1 polymer ?
#
loop_
_entity_poly.entity_id
_entity_poly.type
_entity_poly.pdbx_seq_one_letter_code
_entity_poly.pdbx_strand_id
1 'polypeptide(L)'
;GTATSADYSASSPMTVTFAAGEETKEVVIPILQDSVVEETESLTFRVTSLRQATIGSLDTATLEILDDDVETPKPQPNTPTPGNDKLTGTAAKDRIRGLSGNDVLSGKAGNDTLLGGLGNDTLIGGSGSDRLIGGKGRDVFRLETGRGRDVIVDFRDRQDRFSLAGGLTFRQLDFDKKGRDTLIRFKQDQLALVKGIRPNQITAADFLIPPITRNGPLVADTSAFTF
;
A
#
# COMPACT_ATOMS: atom_id res chain seq x y z
N GLY A 1 -20.00 7.40 -8.15
CA GLY A 1 -19.52 8.14 -9.35
C GLY A 1 -20.69 8.39 -10.27
N THR A 2 -20.52 8.69 -11.56
CA THR A 2 -21.62 8.44 -12.52
C THR A 2 -21.57 6.96 -12.88
N ALA A 3 -22.63 6.20 -12.58
CA ALA A 3 -22.74 4.80 -12.94
C ALA A 3 -22.58 4.62 -14.47
N THR A 4 -21.83 3.60 -14.89
CA THR A 4 -21.67 3.25 -16.30
C THR A 4 -22.48 1.99 -16.63
N SER A 5 -22.72 1.71 -17.91
CA SER A 5 -23.48 0.54 -18.36
C SER A 5 -22.85 -0.82 -18.05
N ALA A 6 -21.74 -0.84 -17.30
CA ALA A 6 -21.07 -2.04 -16.83
C ALA A 6 -21.55 -2.49 -15.44
N ASP A 7 -22.18 -1.59 -14.67
CA ASP A 7 -22.49 -1.80 -13.25
C ASP A 7 -23.86 -2.46 -13.04
N TYR A 8 -24.65 -2.62 -14.09
CA TYR A 8 -25.99 -3.21 -14.05
C TYR A 8 -26.27 -3.96 -15.35
N SER A 9 -26.99 -5.09 -15.28
CA SER A 9 -27.55 -5.71 -16.49
C SER A 9 -28.95 -5.19 -16.73
N ALA A 10 -29.10 -3.98 -17.29
CA ALA A 10 -30.35 -3.67 -17.96
C ALA A 10 -30.33 -4.41 -19.30
N SER A 11 -30.87 -5.63 -19.32
CA SER A 11 -30.98 -6.40 -20.55
C SER A 11 -32.00 -5.75 -21.48
N SER A 12 -31.57 -4.91 -22.42
CA SER A 12 -32.40 -4.42 -23.52
C SER A 12 -33.65 -3.62 -23.06
N PRO A 13 -34.43 -2.97 -23.96
CA PRO A 13 -35.65 -2.26 -23.55
C PRO A 13 -36.59 -3.19 -22.76
N MET A 14 -36.86 -2.86 -21.50
CA MET A 14 -37.79 -3.60 -20.65
C MET A 14 -39.22 -3.12 -20.94
N THR A 15 -40.07 -4.01 -21.46
CA THR A 15 -41.50 -3.71 -21.67
C THR A 15 -42.29 -4.12 -20.43
N VAL A 16 -42.93 -3.15 -19.79
CA VAL A 16 -43.82 -3.35 -18.63
C VAL A 16 -45.26 -3.21 -19.10
N THR A 17 -45.99 -4.32 -19.17
CA THR A 17 -47.41 -4.35 -19.63
C THR A 17 -48.35 -4.41 -18.44
N PHE A 18 -49.37 -3.55 -18.40
CA PHE A 18 -50.42 -3.59 -17.38
C PHE A 18 -51.64 -4.37 -17.88
N ALA A 19 -52.26 -5.18 -17.01
CA ALA A 19 -53.57 -5.75 -17.26
C ALA A 19 -54.67 -4.68 -17.12
N ALA A 20 -55.84 -4.92 -17.73
CA ALA A 20 -56.98 -4.02 -17.60
C ALA A 20 -57.41 -3.90 -16.11
N GLY A 21 -57.33 -2.68 -15.56
CA GLY A 21 -57.60 -2.41 -14.15
C GLY A 21 -56.41 -2.57 -13.19
N GLU A 22 -55.21 -2.89 -13.69
CA GLU A 22 -53.99 -2.94 -12.88
C GLU A 22 -53.46 -1.51 -12.65
N GLU A 23 -53.48 -1.06 -11.39
CA GLU A 23 -53.10 0.32 -11.02
C GLU A 23 -51.64 0.44 -10.57
N THR A 24 -50.96 -0.67 -10.30
CA THR A 24 -49.59 -0.71 -9.77
C THR A 24 -48.82 -1.90 -10.34
N LYS A 25 -47.54 -1.70 -10.67
CA LYS A 25 -46.64 -2.78 -11.09
C LYS A 25 -45.25 -2.57 -10.53
N GLU A 26 -44.66 -3.65 -10.04
CA GLU A 26 -43.31 -3.71 -9.50
C GLU A 26 -42.33 -4.17 -10.58
N VAL A 27 -41.20 -3.48 -10.67
CA VAL A 27 -40.11 -3.78 -11.60
C VAL A 27 -38.84 -3.85 -10.77
N VAL A 28 -38.17 -5.00 -10.83
CA VAL A 28 -36.90 -5.24 -10.13
C VAL A 28 -35.79 -5.31 -11.18
N ILE A 29 -34.76 -4.47 -11.01
CA ILE A 29 -33.57 -4.47 -11.85
C ILE A 29 -32.40 -4.96 -11.01
N PRO A 30 -31.78 -6.12 -11.33
CA PRO A 30 -30.60 -6.60 -10.64
C PRO A 30 -29.36 -5.81 -11.09
N ILE A 31 -28.59 -5.36 -10.13
CA ILE A 31 -27.28 -4.71 -10.31
C ILE A 31 -26.20 -5.82 -10.31
N LEU A 32 -25.18 -5.74 -11.19
CA LEU A 32 -24.17 -6.80 -11.34
C LEU A 32 -22.74 -6.29 -11.15
N GLN A 33 -22.02 -6.98 -10.23
CA GLN A 33 -20.56 -7.09 -9.99
C GLN A 33 -19.80 -5.95 -9.27
N ASP A 34 -19.11 -6.31 -8.18
CA ASP A 34 -17.63 -6.44 -8.16
C ASP A 34 -17.15 -7.39 -7.04
N SER A 35 -16.56 -8.53 -7.42
CA SER A 35 -15.56 -9.39 -6.73
C SER A 35 -15.57 -9.66 -5.21
N VAL A 36 -16.57 -9.23 -4.46
CA VAL A 36 -16.79 -9.55 -3.05
C VAL A 36 -18.24 -10.00 -2.92
N VAL A 37 -18.49 -11.06 -2.16
CA VAL A 37 -19.85 -11.57 -1.94
C VAL A 37 -20.60 -10.57 -1.09
N GLU A 38 -21.46 -9.78 -1.72
CA GLU A 38 -22.54 -9.02 -1.07
C GLU A 38 -23.88 -9.41 -1.71
N GLU A 39 -24.94 -9.27 -0.93
CA GLU A 39 -26.30 -9.66 -1.31
C GLU A 39 -26.84 -8.80 -2.46
N THR A 40 -27.72 -9.36 -3.28
CA THR A 40 -28.32 -8.70 -4.46
C THR A 40 -29.00 -7.37 -4.09
N GLU A 41 -28.56 -6.26 -4.71
CA GLU A 41 -29.30 -5.00 -4.62
C GLU A 41 -30.51 -5.01 -5.55
N SER A 42 -31.67 -4.58 -5.02
CA SER A 42 -32.93 -4.54 -5.76
C SER A 42 -33.52 -3.14 -5.72
N LEU A 43 -33.69 -2.54 -6.89
CA LEU A 43 -34.40 -1.28 -7.04
C LEU A 43 -35.87 -1.57 -7.38
N THR A 44 -36.79 -1.03 -6.59
CA THR A 44 -38.24 -1.22 -6.74
C THR A 44 -38.94 0.09 -7.05
N PHE A 45 -39.73 0.14 -8.13
CA PHE A 45 -40.55 1.30 -8.46
C PHE A 45 -42.04 0.98 -8.52
N ARG A 46 -42.86 2.01 -8.25
CA ARG A 46 -44.33 1.97 -8.34
C ARG A 46 -44.81 3.02 -9.33
N VAL A 47 -45.33 2.58 -10.47
CA VAL A 47 -46.02 3.46 -11.43
C VAL A 47 -47.51 3.50 -11.07
N THR A 48 -48.09 4.69 -10.88
CA THR A 48 -49.51 4.88 -10.51
C THR A 48 -50.16 5.94 -11.42
N SER A 49 -51.32 5.64 -11.99
CA SER A 49 -52.10 6.60 -12.79
C SER A 49 -53.24 7.20 -11.97
N LEU A 50 -53.25 8.52 -11.78
CA LEU A 50 -54.23 9.19 -10.93
C LEU A 50 -55.58 9.48 -11.61
N ARG A 51 -55.76 9.09 -12.89
CA ARG A 51 -56.98 9.39 -13.66
C ARG A 51 -57.30 8.33 -14.72
N GLN A 52 -57.56 7.07 -14.37
CA GLN A 52 -58.03 6.01 -15.29
C GLN A 52 -57.46 6.12 -16.73
N ALA A 53 -56.17 6.46 -16.87
CA ALA A 53 -55.63 6.85 -18.16
C ALA A 53 -55.29 5.57 -18.91
N THR A 54 -55.89 5.39 -20.10
CA THR A 54 -55.39 4.43 -21.08
C THR A 54 -53.94 4.82 -21.39
N ILE A 55 -53.00 3.88 -21.28
CA ILE A 55 -51.61 4.09 -21.69
C ILE A 55 -51.61 4.28 -23.21
N GLY A 56 -51.81 5.52 -23.66
CA GLY A 56 -51.61 5.98 -25.03
C GLY A 56 -50.13 6.28 -25.31
N SER A 57 -49.85 6.64 -26.57
CA SER A 57 -48.54 6.90 -27.21
C SER A 57 -47.29 6.95 -26.32
N LEU A 58 -46.25 6.19 -26.73
CA LEU A 58 -44.93 6.11 -26.09
C LEU A 58 -44.50 7.45 -25.50
N ASP A 59 -44.36 7.47 -24.17
CA ASP A 59 -43.67 8.52 -23.44
C ASP A 59 -42.39 7.93 -22.85
N THR A 60 -41.33 8.74 -22.77
CA THR A 60 -40.02 8.30 -22.26
C THR A 60 -39.72 9.00 -20.95
N ALA A 61 -39.52 8.22 -19.90
CA ALA A 61 -38.97 8.70 -18.64
C ALA A 61 -37.47 8.33 -18.56
N THR A 62 -36.63 9.30 -18.24
CA THR A 62 -35.20 9.06 -17.93
C THR A 62 -35.06 8.79 -16.43
N LEU A 63 -34.32 7.73 -16.08
CA LEU A 63 -33.97 7.39 -14.71
C LEU A 63 -32.47 7.61 -14.52
N GLU A 64 -32.09 8.38 -13.50
CA GLU A 64 -30.72 8.52 -13.04
C GLU A 64 -30.55 7.65 -11.79
N ILE A 65 -29.67 6.65 -11.87
CA ILE A 65 -29.29 5.83 -10.72
C ILE A 65 -28.06 6.51 -10.11
N LEU A 66 -28.21 7.01 -8.89
CA LEU A 66 -27.09 7.46 -8.08
C LEU A 66 -26.52 6.22 -7.39
N ASP A 67 -25.38 5.78 -7.90
CA ASP A 67 -24.46 4.88 -7.20
C ASP A 67 -24.14 5.47 -5.82
N ASP A 68 -24.66 4.83 -4.77
CA ASP A 68 -24.50 5.24 -3.38
C ASP A 68 -23.24 4.65 -2.74
N ASP A 69 -22.41 3.95 -3.52
CA ASP A 69 -21.13 3.38 -3.10
C ASP A 69 -20.37 4.46 -2.32
N VAL A 70 -20.51 4.40 -1.00
CA VAL A 70 -19.39 4.64 -0.13
C VAL A 70 -18.47 3.53 -0.54
N GLU A 71 -17.53 3.83 -1.45
CA GLU A 71 -16.39 2.99 -1.78
C GLU A 71 -16.04 2.28 -0.48
N THR A 72 -16.46 1.01 -0.33
CA THR A 72 -16.26 0.32 0.95
C THR A 72 -14.78 0.45 1.15
N PRO A 73 -14.31 1.08 2.24
CA PRO A 73 -12.94 1.55 2.27
C PRO A 73 -12.10 0.30 2.08
N LYS A 74 -11.54 0.14 0.87
CA LYS A 74 -10.57 -0.88 0.52
C LYS A 74 -9.68 -0.92 1.74
N PRO A 75 -9.56 -2.08 2.44
CA PRO A 75 -9.12 -2.16 3.82
C PRO A 75 -8.07 -1.10 4.01
N GLN A 76 -8.42 -0.04 4.78
CA GLN A 76 -7.68 1.23 4.74
C GLN A 76 -6.20 0.87 4.65
N PRO A 77 -5.39 1.46 3.75
CA PRO A 77 -4.00 1.04 3.52
C PRO A 77 -3.11 1.00 4.78
N ASN A 78 -3.63 1.33 5.95
CA ASN A 78 -3.00 1.29 7.27
C ASN A 78 -3.61 0.26 8.25
N THR A 79 -4.53 -0.62 7.82
CA THR A 79 -5.01 -1.73 8.64
C THR A 79 -4.15 -2.96 8.35
N PRO A 80 -3.34 -3.42 9.30
CA PRO A 80 -2.46 -4.57 9.07
C PRO A 80 -3.25 -5.88 9.03
N THR A 81 -2.81 -6.78 8.16
CA THR A 81 -3.32 -8.12 7.95
C THR A 81 -2.16 -9.13 8.10
N PRO A 82 -2.42 -10.44 8.11
CA PRO A 82 -1.35 -11.44 8.02
C PRO A 82 -0.78 -11.65 6.60
N GLY A 83 -1.22 -10.86 5.61
CA GLY A 83 -0.76 -10.90 4.22
C GLY A 83 0.29 -9.83 3.93
N ASN A 84 0.67 -9.66 2.66
CA ASN A 84 1.62 -8.61 2.29
C ASN A 84 0.93 -7.25 2.26
N ASP A 85 1.31 -6.35 3.16
CA ASP A 85 0.71 -5.04 3.30
C ASP A 85 1.63 -3.89 2.88
N LYS A 86 1.02 -2.75 2.55
CA LYS A 86 1.73 -1.48 2.38
C LYS A 86 1.18 -0.47 3.37
N LEU A 87 1.79 -0.42 4.56
CA LEU A 87 1.35 0.39 5.68
C LEU A 87 2.09 1.73 5.71
N THR A 88 1.33 2.82 5.79
CA THR A 88 1.91 4.17 5.71
C THR A 88 1.39 5.09 6.82
N GLY A 89 2.30 5.61 7.64
CA GLY A 89 2.03 6.58 8.69
C GLY A 89 1.60 7.95 8.18
N THR A 90 1.66 8.90 9.10
CA THR A 90 1.20 10.28 8.98
C THR A 90 2.39 11.24 9.13
N ALA A 91 2.14 12.52 9.41
CA ALA A 91 3.21 13.44 9.79
C ALA A 91 3.42 13.52 11.32
N ALA A 92 2.67 12.73 12.08
CA ALA A 92 2.76 12.63 13.53
C ALA A 92 3.56 11.39 13.92
N LYS A 93 3.81 11.25 15.23
CA LYS A 93 4.41 10.04 15.77
C LYS A 93 3.45 8.85 15.63
N ASP A 94 3.89 7.84 14.88
CA ASP A 94 3.11 6.65 14.59
C ASP A 94 3.72 5.36 15.17
N ARG A 95 2.85 4.36 15.33
CA ARG A 95 3.23 2.97 15.64
C ARG A 95 2.62 2.07 14.60
N ILE A 96 3.45 1.51 13.74
CA ILE A 96 3.02 0.66 12.61
C ILE A 96 3.54 -0.75 12.83
N ARG A 97 2.69 -1.75 12.57
CA ARG A 97 3.02 -3.17 12.72
C ARG A 97 2.55 -3.96 11.50
N GLY A 98 3.45 -4.65 10.81
CA GLY A 98 3.17 -5.46 9.61
C GLY A 98 2.45 -6.77 9.91
N LEU A 99 2.76 -7.42 11.05
CA LEU A 99 2.25 -8.74 11.47
C LEU A 99 2.98 -9.89 10.79
N SER A 100 2.37 -10.54 9.80
CA SER A 100 2.96 -11.59 9.00
C SER A 100 2.84 -11.17 7.55
N GLY A 101 3.72 -11.63 6.68
CA GLY A 101 3.73 -11.22 5.28
C GLY A 101 5.04 -10.54 4.93
N ASN A 102 5.21 -10.18 3.67
CA ASN A 102 6.34 -9.36 3.23
C ASN A 102 5.82 -7.92 3.11
N ASP A 103 6.00 -7.13 4.16
CA ASP A 103 5.33 -5.85 4.29
C ASP A 103 6.23 -4.68 3.88
N VAL A 104 5.61 -3.59 3.45
CA VAL A 104 6.28 -2.31 3.23
C VAL A 104 5.73 -1.30 4.23
N LEU A 105 6.56 -0.93 5.22
CA LEU A 105 6.21 -0.02 6.30
C LEU A 105 6.90 1.32 6.08
N SER A 106 6.11 2.40 6.04
CA SER A 106 6.61 3.78 5.87
C SER A 106 6.10 4.68 6.99
N GLY A 107 6.98 5.21 7.83
CA GLY A 107 6.61 6.13 8.93
C GLY A 107 6.20 7.52 8.43
N LYS A 108 6.82 7.98 7.34
CA LYS A 108 6.74 9.33 6.76
C LYS A 108 7.44 10.38 7.63
N ALA A 109 6.72 11.15 8.44
CA ALA A 109 7.32 12.19 9.25
C ALA A 109 6.86 12.03 10.69
N GLY A 110 7.74 12.26 11.65
CA GLY A 110 7.45 11.95 13.05
C GLY A 110 8.53 11.07 13.64
N ASN A 111 8.45 10.80 14.94
CA ASN A 111 9.39 9.87 15.60
C ASN A 111 8.70 8.53 15.75
N ASP A 112 8.79 7.69 14.73
CA ASP A 112 7.92 6.55 14.53
C ASP A 112 8.49 5.28 15.16
N THR A 113 7.62 4.29 15.33
CA THR A 113 8.04 2.93 15.66
C THR A 113 7.44 1.96 14.64
N LEU A 114 8.31 1.32 13.87
CA LEU A 114 7.98 0.42 12.78
C LEU A 114 8.37 -1.01 13.19
N LEU A 115 7.41 -1.92 13.19
CA LEU A 115 7.60 -3.34 13.49
C LEU A 115 7.20 -4.17 12.27
N GLY A 116 8.15 -4.77 11.56
CA GLY A 116 7.87 -5.65 10.40
C GLY A 116 7.04 -6.85 10.82
N GLY A 117 7.66 -7.81 11.50
CA GLY A 117 6.97 -8.93 12.09
C GLY A 117 7.50 -10.27 11.59
N LEU A 118 6.70 -11.05 10.88
CA LEU A 118 7.13 -12.29 10.24
C LEU A 118 7.13 -12.10 8.72
N GLY A 119 8.20 -12.51 8.05
CA GLY A 119 8.35 -12.38 6.60
C GLY A 119 9.40 -11.33 6.26
N ASN A 120 9.61 -11.08 4.97
CA ASN A 120 10.68 -10.21 4.50
C ASN A 120 10.16 -8.78 4.37
N ASP A 121 10.42 -7.96 5.37
CA ASP A 121 9.82 -6.64 5.47
C ASP A 121 10.74 -5.53 4.94
N THR A 122 10.16 -4.46 4.42
CA THR A 122 10.87 -3.23 4.06
C THR A 122 10.44 -2.09 4.97
N LEU A 123 11.37 -1.56 5.76
CA LEU A 123 11.12 -0.51 6.74
C LEU A 123 11.74 0.82 6.29
N ILE A 124 10.89 1.84 6.17
CA ILE A 124 11.24 3.21 5.81
C ILE A 124 10.80 4.11 6.95
N GLY A 125 11.74 4.57 7.78
CA GLY A 125 11.44 5.53 8.85
C GLY A 125 10.83 6.81 8.28
N GLY A 126 11.55 7.41 7.34
CA GLY A 126 11.21 8.72 6.81
C GLY A 126 11.91 9.80 7.64
N SER A 127 11.30 10.97 7.80
CA SER A 127 11.89 12.05 8.58
C SER A 127 11.52 11.98 10.06
N GLY A 128 12.51 12.04 10.92
CA GLY A 128 12.41 12.04 12.37
C GLY A 128 13.43 11.07 12.95
N SER A 129 13.33 10.78 14.24
CA SER A 129 14.19 9.78 14.88
C SER A 129 13.38 8.52 15.11
N ASP A 130 13.51 7.56 14.20
CA ASP A 130 12.64 6.40 14.13
C ASP A 130 13.23 5.18 14.85
N ARG A 131 12.34 4.28 15.28
CA ARG A 131 12.70 2.98 15.85
C ARG A 131 12.24 1.87 14.92
N LEU A 132 13.19 1.21 14.29
CA LEU A 132 12.95 0.19 13.26
C LEU A 132 13.26 -1.20 13.80
N ILE A 133 12.28 -2.11 13.73
CA ILE A 133 12.37 -3.49 14.20
C ILE A 133 11.92 -4.39 13.05
N GLY A 134 12.83 -5.16 12.46
CA GLY A 134 12.53 -6.03 11.32
C GLY A 134 11.69 -7.23 11.72
N GLY A 135 12.03 -7.90 12.82
CA GLY A 135 11.37 -9.12 13.23
C GLY A 135 12.03 -10.36 12.62
N LYS A 136 11.25 -11.32 12.11
CA LYS A 136 11.75 -12.55 11.48
C LYS A 136 11.68 -12.43 9.97
N GLY A 137 12.77 -12.69 9.27
CA GLY A 137 12.79 -12.73 7.81
C GLY A 137 14.06 -12.12 7.28
N ARG A 138 14.15 -11.81 6.00
CA ARG A 138 15.24 -11.02 5.43
C ARG A 138 14.72 -9.62 5.24
N ASP A 139 14.98 -8.78 6.22
CA ASP A 139 14.38 -7.45 6.29
C ASP A 139 15.28 -6.41 5.61
N VAL A 140 14.67 -5.35 5.10
CA VAL A 140 15.35 -4.26 4.41
C VAL A 140 15.10 -2.96 5.14
N PHE A 141 16.14 -2.34 5.67
CA PHE A 141 16.08 -1.04 6.33
C PHE A 141 16.55 0.05 5.38
N ARG A 142 15.70 1.04 5.09
CA ARG A 142 16.06 2.16 4.21
C ARG A 142 16.81 3.24 4.98
N LEU A 143 18.00 3.59 4.49
CA LEU A 143 18.80 4.69 5.02
C LEU A 143 18.71 5.90 4.09
N GLU A 144 18.39 7.06 4.66
CA GLU A 144 18.18 8.31 3.94
C GLU A 144 18.92 9.47 4.64
N THR A 145 19.54 10.35 3.86
CA THR A 145 20.22 11.54 4.42
C THR A 145 19.24 12.62 4.82
N GLY A 146 19.57 13.40 5.85
CA GLY A 146 18.89 14.64 6.23
C GLY A 146 17.48 14.42 6.76
N ARG A 147 17.14 13.17 7.12
CA ARG A 147 15.80 12.78 7.55
C ARG A 147 15.73 12.55 9.05
N GLY A 148 16.83 12.22 9.72
CA GLY A 148 16.92 12.22 11.17
C GLY A 148 17.79 11.08 11.66
N ARG A 149 17.60 10.64 12.90
CA ARG A 149 18.52 9.71 13.58
C ARG A 149 17.80 8.43 13.96
N ASP A 150 17.88 7.45 13.08
CA ASP A 150 17.15 6.20 13.26
C ASP A 150 17.89 5.24 14.18
N VAL A 151 17.13 4.35 14.82
CA VAL A 151 17.65 3.25 15.61
C VAL A 151 17.09 1.95 15.03
N ILE A 152 18.01 1.12 14.53
CA ILE A 152 17.68 -0.22 14.03
C ILE A 152 17.98 -1.21 15.15
N VAL A 153 16.93 -1.89 15.63
CA VAL A 153 16.94 -2.56 16.92
C VAL A 153 17.47 -4.00 16.86
N ASP A 154 17.17 -4.72 15.78
CA ASP A 154 17.34 -6.18 15.69
C ASP A 154 17.97 -6.65 14.38
N PHE A 155 18.78 -5.80 13.73
CA PHE A 155 19.51 -6.17 12.51
C PHE A 155 20.32 -7.46 12.71
N ARG A 156 20.12 -8.44 11.82
CA ARG A 156 20.88 -9.69 11.77
C ARG A 156 21.86 -9.66 10.59
N ASP A 157 23.14 -9.77 10.92
CA ASP A 157 24.20 -9.82 9.91
C ASP A 157 24.01 -11.01 8.97
N ARG A 158 24.31 -10.79 7.67
CA ARG A 158 24.14 -11.78 6.59
C ARG A 158 22.68 -12.17 6.25
N GLN A 159 21.70 -11.68 6.99
CA GLN A 159 20.28 -11.97 6.76
C GLN A 159 19.54 -10.72 6.30
N ASP A 160 19.59 -9.67 7.11
CA ASP A 160 18.96 -8.39 6.82
C ASP A 160 19.85 -7.52 5.94
N ARG A 161 19.27 -6.52 5.30
CA ARG A 161 19.97 -5.64 4.37
C ARG A 161 19.60 -4.18 4.60
N PHE A 162 20.48 -3.29 4.16
CA PHE A 162 20.23 -1.87 4.05
C PHE A 162 19.91 -1.51 2.59
N SER A 163 18.92 -0.65 2.38
CA SER A 163 18.74 0.04 1.10
C SER A 163 19.18 1.49 1.24
N LEU A 164 19.89 2.00 0.24
CA LEU A 164 20.39 3.38 0.25
C LEU A 164 19.52 4.27 -0.64
N ALA A 165 19.10 5.41 -0.09
CA ALA A 165 18.36 6.44 -0.82
C ALA A 165 19.26 7.59 -1.28
N GLY A 166 18.70 8.49 -2.10
CA GLY A 166 19.35 9.77 -2.41
C GLY A 166 20.68 9.66 -3.16
N GLY A 167 20.91 8.55 -3.87
CA GLY A 167 22.16 8.30 -4.59
C GLY A 167 23.35 7.94 -3.70
N LEU A 168 23.12 7.68 -2.40
CA LEU A 168 24.15 7.16 -1.51
C LEU A 168 24.69 5.83 -2.01
N THR A 169 26.00 5.65 -1.87
CA THR A 169 26.69 4.40 -2.12
C THR A 169 27.39 3.93 -0.84
N PHE A 170 27.58 2.62 -0.69
CA PHE A 170 28.28 2.03 0.46
C PHE A 170 29.65 2.68 0.71
N ARG A 171 30.38 3.04 -0.35
CA ARG A 171 31.72 3.64 -0.27
C ARG A 171 31.73 5.05 0.35
N GLN A 172 30.58 5.70 0.44
CA GLN A 172 30.45 7.03 1.03
C GLN A 172 30.09 6.98 2.52
N LEU A 173 29.87 5.79 3.08
CA LEU A 173 29.44 5.62 4.46
C LEU A 173 30.64 5.42 5.39
N ASP A 174 30.55 6.08 6.54
CA ASP A 174 31.44 5.86 7.67
C ASP A 174 30.73 4.97 8.70
N PHE A 175 31.48 4.07 9.33
CA PHE A 175 30.96 3.14 10.35
C PHE A 175 31.69 3.33 11.67
N ASP A 176 31.08 4.08 12.59
CA ASP A 176 31.66 4.37 13.90
C ASP A 176 31.22 3.36 14.95
N LYS A 177 32.16 2.87 15.76
CA LYS A 177 31.83 2.07 16.93
C LYS A 177 31.20 2.93 18.03
N LYS A 178 30.03 2.51 18.54
CA LYS A 178 29.37 3.09 19.72
C LYS A 178 29.08 1.97 20.72
N GLY A 179 30.05 1.66 21.58
CA GLY A 179 29.95 0.53 22.49
C GLY A 179 29.88 -0.81 21.75
N ARG A 180 28.72 -1.49 21.83
CA ARG A 180 28.41 -2.73 21.09
C ARG A 180 27.62 -2.48 19.80
N ASP A 181 27.34 -1.22 19.50
CA ASP A 181 26.53 -0.79 18.37
C ASP A 181 27.41 -0.15 17.28
N THR A 182 26.83 0.04 16.10
CA THR A 182 27.44 0.76 14.98
C THR A 182 26.61 1.97 14.61
N LEU A 183 27.23 3.14 14.58
CA LEU A 183 26.64 4.34 14.01
C LEU A 183 27.07 4.44 12.55
N ILE A 184 26.11 4.35 11.64
CA ILE A 184 26.30 4.58 10.21
C ILE A 184 26.15 6.08 9.94
N ARG A 185 27.14 6.67 9.28
CA ARG A 185 27.16 8.10 8.95
C ARG A 185 27.42 8.33 7.47
N PHE A 186 26.96 9.48 6.99
CA PHE A 186 27.38 10.06 5.73
C PHE A 186 27.83 11.49 5.99
N LYS A 187 29.14 11.76 5.85
CA LYS A 187 29.73 13.06 6.24
C LYS A 187 29.38 13.40 7.71
N GLN A 188 28.73 14.54 7.93
CA GLN A 188 28.29 15.00 9.25
C GLN A 188 26.93 14.41 9.67
N ASP A 189 26.23 13.74 8.77
CA ASP A 189 24.90 13.21 9.00
C ASP A 189 24.94 11.82 9.64
N GLN A 190 24.00 11.56 10.56
CA GLN A 190 23.87 10.30 11.27
C GLN A 190 22.67 9.56 10.70
N LEU A 191 22.92 8.52 9.91
CA LEU A 191 21.85 7.80 9.21
C LEU A 191 21.11 6.86 10.17
N ALA A 192 21.85 5.99 10.87
CA ALA A 192 21.25 5.04 11.80
C ALA A 192 22.24 4.55 12.85
N LEU A 193 21.74 4.31 14.06
CA LEU A 193 22.41 3.50 15.09
C LEU A 193 21.89 2.06 15.01
N VAL A 194 22.74 1.14 14.58
CA VAL A 194 22.45 -0.29 14.49
C VAL A 194 22.85 -0.97 15.80
N LYS A 195 21.86 -1.47 16.53
CA LYS A 195 22.05 -2.04 17.86
C LYS A 195 22.66 -3.43 17.80
N GLY A 196 23.61 -3.70 18.70
CA GLY A 196 24.19 -5.04 18.88
C GLY A 196 25.15 -5.51 17.79
N ILE A 197 25.39 -4.69 16.76
CA ILE A 197 26.26 -5.00 15.63
C ILE A 197 27.52 -4.15 15.70
N ARG A 198 28.70 -4.77 15.54
CA ARG A 198 29.99 -4.06 15.46
C ARG A 198 30.29 -3.60 14.03
N PRO A 199 31.09 -2.54 13.84
CA PRO A 199 31.33 -1.98 12.50
C PRO A 199 31.88 -3.00 11.49
N ASN A 200 32.74 -3.92 11.94
CA ASN A 200 33.34 -4.95 11.09
C ASN A 200 32.39 -6.09 10.69
N GLN A 201 31.16 -6.12 11.22
CA GLN A 201 30.11 -7.07 10.83
C GLN A 201 29.21 -6.52 9.74
N ILE A 202 29.27 -5.21 9.47
CA ILE A 202 28.54 -4.57 8.37
C ILE A 202 29.49 -4.48 7.17
N THR A 203 29.12 -5.15 6.09
CA THR A 203 29.92 -5.28 4.88
C THR A 203 29.13 -4.78 3.67
N ALA A 204 29.80 -4.61 2.52
CA ALA A 204 29.10 -4.25 1.29
C ALA A 204 28.01 -5.27 0.89
N ALA A 205 28.10 -6.53 1.32
CA ALA A 205 27.10 -7.56 1.05
C ALA A 205 25.78 -7.32 1.79
N ASP A 206 25.80 -6.54 2.87
CA ASP A 206 24.62 -6.17 3.64
C ASP A 206 23.86 -4.99 2.99
N PHE A 207 24.36 -4.43 1.89
CA PHE A 207 23.69 -3.33 1.18
C PHE A 207 23.09 -3.84 -0.13
N LEU A 208 21.85 -3.46 -0.39
CA LEU A 208 21.26 -3.61 -1.70
C LEU A 208 22.00 -2.66 -2.65
N ILE A 209 22.76 -3.23 -3.58
CA ILE A 209 23.38 -2.47 -4.65
C ILE A 209 22.23 -2.06 -5.58
N PRO A 210 21.92 -0.74 -5.73
CA PRO A 210 20.93 -0.35 -6.72
C PRO A 210 21.40 -0.90 -8.08
N PRO A 211 20.49 -1.44 -8.92
CA PRO A 211 20.86 -1.87 -10.26
C PRO A 211 21.59 -0.70 -10.92
N ILE A 212 22.82 -0.95 -11.38
CA ILE A 212 23.58 0.05 -12.11
C ILE A 212 22.77 0.30 -13.38
N THR A 213 21.96 1.35 -13.42
CA THR A 213 21.35 1.82 -14.66
C THR A 213 22.46 2.48 -15.48
N ARG A 214 23.36 1.67 -16.04
CA ARG A 214 24.29 2.10 -17.07
C ARG A 214 23.47 2.26 -18.35
N ASN A 215 23.01 3.48 -18.62
CA ASN A 215 22.65 3.88 -19.98
C ASN A 215 23.94 3.97 -20.83
N GLY A 216 24.51 2.82 -21.17
CA GLY A 216 25.69 2.67 -22.00
C GLY A 216 25.94 1.18 -22.26
N PRO A 217 26.44 0.80 -23.45
CA PRO A 217 26.51 -0.59 -23.87
C PRO A 217 27.31 -1.41 -22.85
N LEU A 218 26.79 -2.61 -22.57
CA LEU A 218 27.36 -3.60 -21.66
C LEU A 218 28.80 -3.91 -22.07
N VAL A 219 29.76 -3.29 -21.40
CA VAL A 219 31.11 -3.84 -21.29
C VAL A 219 31.12 -4.57 -19.96
N ALA A 220 31.06 -5.90 -20.02
CA ALA A 220 31.32 -6.75 -18.87
C ALA A 220 32.76 -6.51 -18.42
N ASP A 221 32.93 -5.71 -17.37
CA ASP A 221 34.21 -5.63 -16.68
C ASP A 221 34.25 -6.74 -15.63
N THR A 222 34.91 -7.84 -15.99
CA THR A 222 35.17 -9.00 -15.14
C THR A 222 36.43 -8.82 -14.27
N SER A 223 36.93 -7.60 -14.06
CA SER A 223 38.17 -7.37 -13.32
C SER A 223 37.96 -6.65 -11.98
N ALA A 224 37.40 -7.35 -10.99
CA ALA A 224 37.55 -6.96 -9.58
C ALA A 224 37.35 -8.13 -8.61
N PHE A 225 38.10 -9.22 -8.79
CA PHE A 225 38.44 -10.13 -7.71
C PHE A 225 39.92 -10.50 -7.83
N THR A 226 40.72 -10.07 -6.87
CA THR A 226 41.99 -10.72 -6.54
C THR A 226 42.13 -10.65 -5.02
N PHE A 227 42.49 -11.79 -4.43
CA PHE A 227 42.48 -12.11 -3.00
C PHE A 227 43.24 -11.11 -2.12
#